data_AF-A0A383CNQ6-F1
#
_entry.id   AF-A0A383CNQ6-F1
#
_cell.length_a   1.000
_cell.length_b   1.000
_cell.length_c   1.000
_cell.angle_alpha   90.00
_cell.angle_beta   90.00
_cell.angle_gamma   90.00
#
_symmetry.space_group_name_H-M   'P 1'
#
loop_
_entity.id
_entity.type
_entity.pdbx_description
1 polymer ?
#
loop_
_entity_poly.entity_id
_entity_poly.type
_entity_poly.pdbx_seq_one_letter_code
_entity_poly.pdbx_strand_id
1 'polypeptide(L)'
;MNQKSLLILAGVTGIVVVAAIIQVTQTQRSLTVISSDSERAFPGLADKVNAVARVDIVSSEAKFSVTRTDKGWGLKDKADYKVSFEKVKAAIVGLAELKLLESKTSDPKRYNRLQVEAPDAITAKSIGVTLTGADGEKLAGGVIGK
;
A
#
# COMPACT_ATOMS: atom_id res chain seq x y z
N MET A 1 6.54 57.77 -13.64
CA MET A 1 6.48 56.58 -12.76
C MET A 1 7.28 56.88 -11.49
N ASN A 2 6.63 56.86 -10.33
CA ASN A 2 7.27 57.25 -9.07
C ASN A 2 8.08 56.08 -8.51
N GLN A 3 9.42 56.20 -8.48
CA GLN A 3 10.35 55.18 -7.97
C GLN A 3 9.96 54.62 -6.60
N LYS A 4 9.32 55.45 -5.76
CA LYS A 4 8.78 55.06 -4.44
C LYS A 4 7.71 53.97 -4.53
N SER A 5 6.84 54.00 -5.53
CA SER A 5 5.80 52.98 -5.74
C SER A 5 6.40 51.64 -6.18
N LEU A 6 7.43 51.68 -7.04
CA LEU A 6 8.16 50.48 -7.46
C LEU A 6 8.91 49.82 -6.29
N LEU A 7 9.53 50.62 -5.41
CA LEU A 7 10.22 50.10 -4.22
C LEU A 7 9.25 49.44 -3.23
N ILE A 8 8.07 50.02 -3.02
CA ILE A 8 7.04 49.43 -2.15
C ILE A 8 6.54 48.11 -2.74
N LEU A 9 6.26 48.08 -4.05
CA LEU A 9 5.80 46.87 -4.72
C LEU A 9 6.83 45.74 -4.67
N ALA A 10 8.12 46.06 -4.87
CA ALA A 10 9.21 45.10 -4.75
C ALA A 10 9.37 44.54 -3.32
N GLY A 11 9.14 45.36 -2.30
CA GLY A 11 9.14 44.90 -0.91
C GLY A 11 8.00 43.93 -0.62
N VAL A 12 6.78 44.25 -1.07
CA VAL A 12 5.60 43.40 -0.88
C VAL A 12 5.76 42.06 -1.60
N THR A 13 6.22 42.07 -2.86
CA THR A 13 6.45 40.81 -3.60
C THR A 13 7.55 39.97 -2.96
N GLY A 14 8.62 40.59 -2.44
CA GLY A 14 9.65 39.89 -1.68
C GLY A 14 9.09 39.16 -0.45
N ILE A 15 8.24 39.81 0.34
CA ILE A 15 7.60 39.20 1.51
C ILE A 15 6.70 38.02 1.11
N VAL A 16 5.90 38.18 0.05
CA VAL A 16 5.02 37.12 -0.44
C VAL A 16 5.82 35.91 -0.96
N VAL A 17 6.92 36.14 -1.67
CA VAL A 17 7.80 35.05 -2.15
C VAL A 17 8.44 34.31 -0.97
N VAL A 18 8.92 35.04 0.04
CA VAL A 18 9.48 34.42 1.25
C VAL A 18 8.43 33.59 1.99
N ALA A 19 7.21 34.13 2.17
CA ALA A 19 6.11 33.41 2.79
C ALA A 19 5.72 32.15 1.99
N ALA A 20 5.69 32.22 0.67
CA ALA A 20 5.41 31.07 -0.20
C ALA A 20 6.50 29.98 -0.10
N ILE A 21 7.77 30.37 -0.06
CA ILE A 21 8.89 29.42 0.13
C ILE A 21 8.78 28.73 1.51
N ILE A 22 8.48 29.48 2.57
CA ILE A 22 8.27 28.91 3.91
C ILE A 22 7.09 27.92 3.90
N GLN A 23 5.99 28.27 3.24
CA GLN A 23 4.80 27.43 3.21
C GLN A 23 4.98 26.15 2.38
N VAL A 24 5.68 26.23 1.24
CA VAL A 24 6.07 25.06 0.44
C VAL A 24 6.99 24.13 1.22
N THR A 25 8.00 24.67 1.90
CA THR A 25 8.96 23.86 2.69
C THR A 25 8.32 23.23 3.94
N GLN A 26 7.34 23.87 4.56
CA GLN A 26 6.58 23.28 5.67
C GLN A 26 5.60 22.19 5.20
N THR A 27 4.95 22.38 4.04
CA THR A 27 3.98 21.40 3.50
C THR A 27 4.66 20.09 3.09
N GLN A 28 5.92 20.16 2.65
CA GLN A 28 6.72 18.97 2.34
C GLN A 28 7.20 18.19 3.58
N ARG A 29 7.03 18.72 4.79
CA ARG A 29 7.48 18.08 6.05
C ARG A 29 6.42 17.18 6.68
N SER A 30 5.37 16.79 5.95
CA SER A 30 4.59 15.59 6.26
C SER A 30 5.27 14.33 5.67
N LEU A 31 6.60 14.25 5.77
CA LEU A 31 7.27 12.96 5.71
C LEU A 31 6.93 12.26 7.02
N THR A 32 5.88 11.46 7.00
CA THR A 32 5.62 10.48 8.04
C THR A 32 6.91 9.69 8.27
N VAL A 33 7.62 10.01 9.34
CA VAL A 33 8.80 9.25 9.76
C VAL A 33 8.26 7.92 10.25
N ILE A 34 8.38 6.88 9.41
CA ILE A 34 8.08 5.50 9.81
C ILE A 34 9.18 5.13 10.81
N SER A 35 8.93 5.37 12.09
CA SER A 35 9.82 4.94 13.17
C SER A 35 10.03 3.43 13.03
N SER A 36 11.28 2.98 13.23
CA SER A 36 11.64 1.55 13.18
C SER A 36 10.77 0.68 14.10
N ASP A 37 10.24 1.29 15.16
CA ASP A 37 9.38 0.71 16.20
C ASP A 37 7.89 0.56 15.82
N SER A 38 7.48 0.94 14.60
CA SER A 38 6.10 0.70 14.16
C SER A 38 5.83 -0.80 13.98
N GLU A 39 4.72 -1.25 14.56
CA GLU A 39 4.32 -2.66 14.59
C GLU A 39 4.09 -3.20 13.16
N ARG A 40 4.50 -4.44 12.91
CA ARG A 40 4.23 -5.09 11.62
C ARG A 40 2.73 -5.30 11.45
N ALA A 41 2.20 -5.03 10.27
CA ALA A 41 0.80 -5.29 9.94
C ALA A 41 0.44 -6.79 10.06
N PHE A 42 1.42 -7.67 9.81
CA PHE A 42 1.28 -9.12 9.97
C PHE A 42 2.43 -9.67 10.82
N PRO A 43 2.30 -9.66 12.16
CA PRO A 43 3.34 -10.18 13.04
C PRO A 43 3.60 -11.68 12.76
N GLY A 44 4.87 -12.09 12.73
CA GLY A 44 5.27 -13.47 12.47
C GLY A 44 5.26 -13.91 10.99
N LEU A 45 4.72 -13.11 10.07
CA LEU A 45 4.77 -13.43 8.64
C LEU A 45 6.22 -13.45 8.13
N ALA A 46 7.09 -12.57 8.65
CA ALA A 46 8.50 -12.50 8.29
C ALA A 46 9.24 -13.83 8.53
N ASP A 47 8.92 -14.54 9.62
CA ASP A 47 9.51 -15.83 9.96
C ASP A 47 8.91 -16.98 9.13
N LYS A 48 7.65 -16.80 8.70
CA LYS A 48 6.88 -17.80 7.96
C LYS A 48 6.84 -17.55 6.44
N VAL A 49 7.61 -16.61 5.88
CA VAL A 49 7.58 -16.28 4.43
C VAL A 49 7.85 -17.49 3.53
N ASN A 50 8.70 -18.41 3.98
CA ASN A 50 9.04 -19.62 3.22
C ASN A 50 7.97 -20.71 3.30
N ALA A 51 7.09 -20.63 4.31
CA ALA A 51 5.98 -21.56 4.51
C ALA A 51 4.78 -21.24 3.61
N VAL A 52 4.74 -20.05 2.99
CA VAL A 52 3.68 -19.65 2.06
C VAL A 52 3.65 -20.61 0.85
N ALA A 53 2.50 -21.23 0.64
CA ALA A 53 2.26 -22.17 -0.46
C ALA A 53 1.20 -21.69 -1.45
N ARG A 54 0.31 -20.77 -1.04
CA ARG A 54 -0.73 -20.18 -1.88
C ARG A 54 -0.89 -18.69 -1.61
N VAL A 55 -1.08 -17.94 -2.69
CA VAL A 55 -1.41 -16.51 -2.68
C VAL A 55 -2.71 -16.33 -3.44
N ASP A 56 -3.76 -15.92 -2.72
CA ASP A 56 -5.08 -15.67 -3.30
C ASP A 56 -5.28 -14.17 -3.46
N ILE A 57 -5.65 -13.76 -4.68
CA ILE A 57 -5.89 -12.35 -5.03
C ILE A 57 -7.33 -12.20 -5.51
N VAL A 58 -8.03 -11.22 -4.94
CA VAL A 58 -9.41 -10.87 -5.27
C VAL A 58 -9.50 -9.38 -5.54
N SER A 59 -10.02 -9.02 -6.71
CA SER A 59 -10.45 -7.66 -7.05
C SER A 59 -11.80 -7.74 -7.79
N SER A 60 -12.38 -6.58 -8.07
CA SER A 60 -13.61 -6.47 -8.86
C SER A 60 -13.48 -7.03 -10.27
N GLU A 61 -12.26 -7.01 -10.84
CA GLU A 61 -11.98 -7.46 -12.21
C GLU A 61 -11.50 -8.91 -12.29
N ALA A 62 -10.80 -9.39 -11.25
CA ALA A 62 -10.11 -10.67 -11.31
C ALA A 62 -10.08 -11.38 -9.96
N LYS A 63 -10.25 -12.69 -9.99
CA LYS A 63 -10.05 -13.58 -8.87
C LYS A 63 -9.16 -14.73 -9.31
N PHE A 64 -8.00 -14.87 -8.71
CA PHE A 64 -7.05 -15.92 -9.08
C PHE A 64 -6.16 -16.34 -7.92
N SER A 65 -5.71 -17.57 -7.99
CA SER A 65 -4.85 -18.19 -6.98
C SER A 65 -3.50 -18.56 -7.58
N VAL A 66 -2.42 -18.13 -6.93
CA VAL A 66 -1.05 -18.51 -7.28
C VAL A 66 -0.56 -19.53 -6.27
N THR A 67 -0.23 -20.72 -6.74
CA THR A 67 0.20 -21.85 -5.88
C THR A 67 1.62 -22.27 -6.20
N ARG A 68 2.33 -22.72 -5.17
CA ARG A 68 3.64 -23.36 -5.30
C ARG A 68 3.46 -24.79 -5.80
N THR A 69 4.19 -25.15 -6.84
CA THR A 69 4.22 -26.48 -7.49
C THR A 69 5.67 -26.98 -7.57
N ASP A 70 5.86 -28.21 -8.02
CA ASP A 70 7.19 -28.83 -8.19
C ASP A 70 8.07 -28.08 -9.20
N LYS A 71 7.45 -27.33 -10.13
CA LYS A 71 8.13 -26.56 -11.19
C LYS A 71 8.29 -25.08 -10.86
N GLY A 72 7.88 -24.64 -9.66
CA GLY A 72 7.90 -23.25 -9.23
C GLY A 72 6.51 -22.72 -8.90
N TRP A 73 6.24 -21.44 -9.14
CA TRP A 73 4.93 -20.84 -8.88
C TRP A 73 4.07 -20.83 -10.14
N GLY A 74 2.79 -21.15 -9.99
CA GLY A 74 1.84 -21.21 -11.11
C GLY A 74 0.43 -20.75 -10.74
N LEU A 75 -0.33 -20.26 -11.72
CA LEU A 75 -1.77 -20.02 -11.58
C LEU A 75 -2.51 -21.34 -11.81
N LYS A 76 -3.11 -21.88 -10.75
CA LYS A 76 -3.94 -23.09 -10.84
C LYS A 76 -5.11 -22.88 -11.82
N ASP A 77 -5.69 -21.69 -11.82
CA ASP A 77 -6.89 -21.35 -12.61
C ASP A 77 -6.61 -21.18 -14.12
N LYS A 78 -5.33 -21.16 -14.53
CA LYS A 78 -4.90 -21.02 -15.93
C LYS A 78 -3.96 -22.16 -16.34
N ALA A 79 -4.32 -23.40 -16.01
CA ALA A 79 -3.56 -24.60 -16.38
C ALA A 79 -2.07 -24.54 -15.94
N ASP A 80 -1.84 -24.16 -14.68
CA ASP A 80 -0.52 -23.99 -14.08
C ASP A 80 0.38 -23.00 -14.83
N TYR A 81 -0.22 -21.93 -15.36
CA TYR A 81 0.51 -20.86 -16.04
C TYR A 81 1.64 -20.33 -15.15
N LYS A 82 2.87 -20.42 -15.65
CA LYS A 82 4.08 -20.12 -14.88
C LYS A 82 4.11 -18.66 -14.46
N VAL A 83 4.29 -18.43 -13.17
CA VAL A 83 4.48 -17.09 -12.59
C VAL A 83 5.96 -16.90 -12.28
N SER A 84 6.45 -15.67 -12.50
CA SER A 84 7.79 -15.30 -12.08
C SER A 84 7.92 -15.41 -10.55
N PHE A 85 8.88 -16.22 -10.11
CA PHE A 85 9.21 -16.35 -8.69
C PHE A 85 9.56 -15.01 -8.05
N GLU A 86 10.27 -14.13 -8.76
CA GLU A 86 10.66 -12.83 -8.24
C GLU A 86 9.45 -11.95 -7.90
N LYS A 87 8.40 -11.99 -8.75
CA LYS A 87 7.16 -11.24 -8.49
C LYS A 87 6.42 -11.77 -7.25
N VAL A 88 6.34 -13.09 -7.11
CA VAL A 88 5.68 -13.72 -5.95
C VAL A 88 6.47 -13.45 -4.68
N LYS A 89 7.81 -13.60 -4.72
CA LYS A 89 8.70 -13.29 -3.61
C LYS A 89 8.57 -11.83 -3.18
N ALA A 90 8.62 -10.89 -4.12
CA ALA A 90 8.50 -9.47 -3.82
C ALA A 90 7.16 -9.14 -3.15
N ALA A 91 6.06 -9.75 -3.60
CA ALA A 91 4.75 -9.57 -2.98
C ALA A 91 4.70 -10.12 -1.54
N ILE A 92 5.20 -11.35 -1.32
CA ILE A 92 5.21 -11.98 0.01
C ILE A 92 6.09 -11.19 0.99
N VAL A 93 7.30 -10.81 0.57
CA VAL A 93 8.23 -10.04 1.40
C VAL A 93 7.66 -8.64 1.66
N GLY A 94 7.11 -7.98 0.65
CA GLY A 94 6.47 -6.68 0.80
C GLY A 94 5.32 -6.71 1.82
N LEU A 95 4.51 -7.77 1.82
CA LEU A 95 3.47 -7.97 2.84
C LEU A 95 4.07 -8.20 4.24
N ALA A 96 5.18 -8.95 4.35
CA ALA A 96 5.85 -9.19 5.63
C ALA A 96 6.52 -7.93 6.22
N GLU A 97 6.88 -6.97 5.36
CA GLU A 97 7.49 -5.71 5.73
C GLU A 97 6.48 -4.58 5.98
N LEU A 98 5.20 -4.79 5.66
CA LEU A 98 4.16 -3.80 5.93
C LEU A 98 4.12 -3.47 7.43
N LYS A 99 4.11 -2.17 7.72
CA LYS A 99 3.99 -1.63 9.07
C LYS A 99 2.67 -0.91 9.24
N LEU A 100 2.03 -1.14 10.38
CA LEU A 100 0.86 -0.40 10.78
C LEU A 100 1.31 0.89 11.44
N LEU A 101 0.99 2.01 10.80
CA LEU A 101 1.33 3.34 11.31
C LEU A 101 0.24 3.87 12.24
N GLU A 102 -1.00 3.88 11.76
CA GLU A 102 -2.15 4.42 12.48
C GLU A 102 -3.43 3.74 11.98
N SER A 103 -4.35 3.44 12.90
CA SER A 103 -5.68 2.97 12.56
C SER A 103 -6.56 4.13 12.07
N LYS A 104 -6.75 4.24 10.74
CA LYS A 104 -7.48 5.37 10.12
C LYS A 104 -8.98 5.40 10.47
N THR A 105 -9.67 4.27 10.43
CA THR A 105 -11.12 4.20 10.67
C THR A 105 -11.58 2.76 10.94
N SER A 106 -12.54 2.61 11.85
CA SER A 106 -13.32 1.37 12.03
C SER A 106 -14.74 1.49 11.45
N ASP A 107 -15.15 2.68 11.00
CA ASP A 107 -16.47 2.94 10.42
C ASP A 107 -16.55 2.43 8.96
N PRO A 108 -17.40 1.42 8.66
CA PRO A 108 -17.55 0.87 7.32
C PRO A 108 -18.02 1.89 6.28
N LYS A 109 -18.76 2.92 6.69
CA LYS A 109 -19.24 3.98 5.78
C LYS A 109 -18.09 4.78 5.17
N ARG A 110 -16.91 4.73 5.79
CA ARG A 110 -15.71 5.44 5.33
C ARG A 110 -14.77 4.59 4.49
N TYR A 111 -15.01 3.27 4.35
CA TYR A 111 -14.11 2.37 3.63
C TYR A 111 -13.93 2.74 2.16
N ASN A 112 -15.00 3.20 1.48
CA ASN A 112 -14.93 3.70 0.10
C ASN A 112 -13.90 4.85 -0.07
N ARG A 113 -13.78 5.72 0.94
CA ARG A 113 -12.80 6.82 0.89
C ARG A 113 -11.35 6.33 0.90
N LEU A 114 -11.11 5.20 1.55
CA LEU A 114 -9.81 4.53 1.64
C LEU A 114 -9.66 3.39 0.61
N GLN A 115 -10.70 3.12 -0.18
CA GLN A 115 -10.74 2.03 -1.14
C GLN A 115 -10.46 0.67 -0.48
N VAL A 116 -11.04 0.43 0.70
CA VAL A 116 -10.93 -0.83 1.45
C VAL A 116 -12.29 -1.52 1.63
N GLU A 117 -13.24 -1.25 0.72
CA GLU A 117 -14.49 -1.99 0.61
C GLU A 117 -14.27 -3.48 0.31
N ALA A 118 -15.36 -4.26 0.30
CA ALA A 118 -15.33 -5.67 -0.06
C ALA A 118 -14.74 -5.85 -1.48
N PRO A 119 -13.61 -6.57 -1.66
CA PRO A 119 -12.89 -6.64 -2.93
C PRO A 119 -13.65 -7.32 -4.07
N ASP A 120 -14.69 -8.08 -3.75
CA ASP A 120 -15.54 -8.79 -4.69
C ASP A 120 -16.74 -7.96 -5.18
N ALA A 121 -16.94 -6.75 -4.64
CA ALA A 121 -18.00 -5.88 -5.12
C ALA A 121 -17.66 -5.32 -6.52
N ILE A 122 -18.67 -5.23 -7.39
CA ILE A 122 -18.53 -4.83 -8.80
C ILE A 122 -17.83 -3.48 -8.97
N THR A 123 -18.05 -2.55 -8.04
CA THR A 123 -17.48 -1.20 -8.07
C THR A 123 -16.31 -1.01 -7.10
N ALA A 124 -15.83 -2.09 -6.47
CA ALA A 124 -14.70 -2.03 -5.56
C ALA A 124 -13.41 -1.67 -6.29
N LYS A 125 -12.65 -0.79 -5.67
CA LYS A 125 -11.27 -0.45 -6.05
C LYS A 125 -10.25 -1.11 -5.13
N SER A 126 -10.75 -1.84 -4.13
CA SER A 126 -9.94 -2.56 -3.17
C SER A 126 -9.40 -3.87 -3.76
N ILE A 127 -8.25 -4.31 -3.26
CA ILE A 127 -7.62 -5.57 -3.63
C ILE A 127 -7.47 -6.41 -2.37
N GLY A 128 -8.14 -7.55 -2.31
CA GLY A 128 -7.97 -8.55 -1.27
C GLY A 128 -6.77 -9.45 -1.58
N VAL A 129 -5.87 -9.62 -0.61
CA VAL A 129 -4.75 -10.56 -0.71
C VAL A 129 -4.75 -11.46 0.50
N THR A 130 -4.63 -12.77 0.28
CA THR A 130 -4.50 -13.77 1.34
C THR A 130 -3.32 -14.70 1.06
N LEU A 131 -2.48 -14.91 2.07
CA LEU A 131 -1.36 -15.84 2.05
C LEU A 131 -1.70 -17.05 2.91
N THR A 132 -1.56 -18.24 2.33
CA THR A 132 -1.87 -19.50 2.99
C THR A 132 -0.66 -20.43 2.96
N GLY A 133 -0.41 -21.11 4.08
CA GLY A 133 0.64 -22.09 4.25
C GLY A 133 0.34 -23.41 3.55
N ALA A 134 1.33 -24.32 3.51
CA ALA A 134 1.17 -25.65 2.92
C ALA A 134 0.19 -26.54 3.72
N ASP A 135 0.06 -26.26 5.02
CA ASP A 135 -0.87 -26.86 5.96
C ASP A 135 -2.31 -26.31 5.85
N GLY A 136 -2.52 -25.28 5.02
CA GLY A 136 -3.79 -24.56 4.94
C GLY A 136 -3.97 -23.47 6.00
N GLU A 137 -2.96 -23.20 6.85
CA GLU A 137 -3.00 -22.11 7.83
C GLU A 137 -2.99 -20.77 7.08
N LYS A 138 -3.90 -19.85 7.45
CA LYS A 138 -3.86 -18.48 6.96
C LYS A 138 -2.71 -17.74 7.65
N LEU A 139 -1.64 -17.49 6.91
CA LEU A 139 -0.44 -16.84 7.42
C LEU A 139 -0.59 -15.31 7.49
N ALA A 140 -1.27 -14.74 6.50
CA ALA A 140 -1.62 -13.33 6.47
C ALA A 140 -2.77 -13.08 5.50
N GLY A 141 -3.45 -11.95 5.67
CA GLY A 141 -4.36 -11.47 4.64
C GLY A 141 -5.02 -10.16 5.01
N GLY A 142 -5.26 -9.34 4.00
CA GLY A 142 -5.82 -8.02 4.18
C GLY A 142 -6.40 -7.47 2.88
N VAL A 143 -7.06 -6.33 3.01
CA VAL A 143 -7.59 -5.56 1.89
C VAL A 143 -6.70 -4.32 1.71
N ILE A 144 -6.15 -4.17 0.52
CA ILE A 144 -5.28 -3.04 0.15
C ILE A 144 -6.11 -2.03 -0.66
N GLY A 145 -6.04 -0.78 -0.22
CA GLY A 145 -6.69 0.37 -0.83
C GLY A 145 -5.71 1.53 -1.07
N LYS A 146 -6.24 2.75 -1.16
CA LYS A 146 -5.48 3.97 -1.46
C LYS A 146 -4.90 4.66 -0.22
#